data_AF-A0A661M4C7-F1
#
_entry.id   AF-A0A661M4C7-F1
#
_cell.length_a   1.000
_cell.length_b   1.000
_cell.length_c   1.000
_cell.angle_alpha   90.00
_cell.angle_beta   90.00
_cell.angle_gamma   90.00
#
_symmetry.space_group_name_H-M   'P 1'
#
loop_
_entity.id
_entity.type
_entity.pdbx_description
1 polymer ?
#
loop_
_entity_poly.entity_id
_entity_poly.type
_entity_poly.pdbx_seq_one_letter_code
_entity_poly.pdbx_strand_id
1 'polypeptide(L)'
;MEQLEKIGKALEIVALESVDLEAENIPAMGKIINALSTILDEGKELLPTIFLTLTGTLQSYVERMSLGEEKDPSPVKEAISCLQTMLRAIERGDEIKENDAEKICHILGGNSEHTLDEPEDKEIKGAEDLKTGSNPEQLSEEDIELLQDFVSEALDSLSTIEVCLVDLEHNPDDAEIINSIFRPFHTIKGVSGFLNLQKINKLAHCSENLLDKARSGEIRIDDHITDLILESVDQLKQLIETVQDNMDTGGPLEGDIDCGDLIHRIQETVARSNEIAKKPLGEILVADGAVSKEEVDQALEEQRRKPEKKVGEVLLEKGAVKPRAVASALRKQKKYGGGQ
;
A
#
# COMPACT_ATOMS: atom_id res chain seq x y z
N MET A 1 13.32 8.00 -22.77
CA MET A 1 13.29 6.76 -23.57
C MET A 1 13.72 5.57 -22.72
N GLU A 2 14.87 5.61 -22.05
CA GLU A 2 15.34 4.50 -21.18
C GLU A 2 14.35 4.11 -20.07
N GLN A 3 13.75 5.09 -19.37
CA GLN A 3 12.75 4.82 -18.33
C GLN A 3 11.43 4.25 -18.88
N LEU A 4 11.00 4.69 -20.08
CA LEU A 4 9.80 4.16 -20.73
C LEU A 4 10.00 2.71 -21.17
N GLU A 5 11.21 2.37 -21.62
CA GLU A 5 11.60 0.99 -21.95
C GLU A 5 11.60 0.08 -20.71
N LYS A 6 12.08 0.57 -19.56
CA LYS A 6 12.00 -0.15 -18.29
C LYS A 6 10.56 -0.41 -17.86
N ILE A 7 9.69 0.60 -17.98
CA ILE A 7 8.25 0.48 -17.71
C ILE A 7 7.61 -0.57 -18.62
N GLY A 8 7.96 -0.57 -19.92
CA GLY A 8 7.50 -1.58 -20.87
C GLY A 8 7.91 -3.00 -20.48
N LYS A 9 9.18 -3.20 -20.12
CA LYS A 9 9.69 -4.50 -19.63
C LYS A 9 9.00 -4.96 -18.36
N ALA A 10 8.80 -4.05 -17.39
CA ALA A 10 8.07 -4.37 -16.17
C ALA A 10 6.62 -4.77 -16.47
N LEU A 11 5.95 -4.08 -17.40
CA LEU A 11 4.58 -4.42 -17.79
C LEU A 11 4.48 -5.75 -18.56
N GLU A 12 5.51 -6.12 -19.32
CA GLU A 12 5.62 -7.45 -19.94
C GLU A 12 5.76 -8.55 -18.89
N ILE A 13 6.55 -8.33 -17.84
CA ILE A 13 6.67 -9.26 -16.70
C ILE A 13 5.31 -9.44 -16.02
N VAL A 14 4.61 -8.34 -15.72
CA VAL A 14 3.26 -8.39 -15.15
C VAL A 14 2.33 -9.22 -16.03
N ALA A 15 2.35 -9.00 -17.34
CA ALA A 15 1.50 -9.74 -18.27
C ALA A 15 1.84 -11.23 -18.32
N LEU A 16 3.13 -11.58 -18.37
CA LEU A 16 3.60 -12.96 -18.42
C LEU A 16 3.19 -13.75 -17.18
N GLU A 17 3.43 -13.18 -16.00
CA GLU A 17 3.11 -13.81 -14.72
C GLU A 17 1.59 -13.86 -14.47
N SER A 18 0.80 -13.05 -15.17
CA SER A 18 -0.67 -13.05 -15.06
C SER A 18 -1.40 -14.12 -15.88
N VAL A 19 -0.71 -14.79 -16.83
CA VAL A 19 -1.34 -15.73 -17.78
C VAL A 19 -1.99 -16.89 -17.03
N ASP A 20 -1.24 -17.51 -16.13
CA ASP A 20 -1.64 -18.64 -15.28
C ASP A 20 -1.89 -18.21 -13.84
N LEU A 21 -2.36 -16.98 -13.65
CA LEU A 21 -2.65 -16.45 -12.32
C LEU A 21 -3.85 -17.18 -11.72
N GLU A 22 -3.54 -18.11 -10.82
CA GLU A 22 -4.50 -18.77 -9.95
C GLU A 22 -4.43 -18.15 -8.55
N ALA A 23 -5.53 -18.16 -7.80
CA ALA A 23 -5.60 -17.60 -6.44
C ALA A 23 -4.57 -18.21 -5.46
N GLU A 24 -4.03 -19.39 -5.78
CA GLU A 24 -3.07 -20.12 -4.96
C GLU A 24 -1.60 -19.88 -5.40
N ASN A 25 -1.37 -19.21 -6.53
CA ASN A 25 -0.04 -18.94 -7.08
C ASN A 25 0.57 -17.65 -6.50
N ILE A 26 0.87 -17.69 -5.20
CA ILE A 26 1.47 -16.60 -4.43
C ILE A 26 2.82 -16.11 -5.04
N PRO A 27 3.72 -16.98 -5.55
CA PRO A 27 4.95 -16.52 -6.19
C PRO A 27 4.73 -15.64 -7.43
N ALA A 28 3.76 -15.97 -8.28
CA ALA A 28 3.41 -15.15 -9.44
C ALA A 28 2.87 -13.78 -9.02
N MET A 29 2.04 -13.73 -7.99
CA MET A 29 1.52 -12.47 -7.42
C MET A 29 2.65 -11.58 -6.89
N GLY A 30 3.65 -12.14 -6.21
CA GLY A 30 4.81 -11.40 -5.71
C GLY A 30 5.60 -10.71 -6.83
N LYS A 31 5.88 -11.44 -7.93
CA LYS A 31 6.55 -10.86 -9.10
C LYS A 31 5.72 -9.75 -9.76
N ILE A 32 4.40 -9.94 -9.86
CA ILE A 32 3.48 -8.92 -10.37
C ILE A 32 3.57 -7.65 -9.51
N ILE A 33 3.49 -7.76 -8.18
CA ILE A 33 3.56 -6.63 -7.25
C ILE A 33 4.87 -5.84 -7.41
N ASN A 34 6.00 -6.53 -7.53
CA ASN A 34 7.30 -5.88 -7.71
C ASN A 34 7.41 -5.15 -9.05
N ALA A 35 6.92 -5.77 -10.12
CA ALA A 35 6.92 -5.16 -11.43
C ALA A 35 5.98 -3.93 -11.48
N LEU A 36 4.82 -3.99 -10.83
CA LEU A 36 3.92 -2.84 -10.66
C LEU A 36 4.55 -1.71 -9.84
N SER A 37 5.27 -2.03 -8.77
CA SER A 37 6.02 -1.04 -7.96
C SER A 37 7.07 -0.32 -8.81
N THR A 38 7.81 -1.07 -9.63
CA THR A 38 8.79 -0.50 -10.57
C THR A 38 8.14 0.48 -11.55
N ILE A 39 6.95 0.13 -12.07
CA ILE A 39 6.18 1.01 -12.96
C ILE A 39 5.76 2.29 -12.24
N LEU A 40 5.28 2.18 -11.00
CA LEU A 40 4.86 3.34 -10.20
C LEU A 40 6.02 4.27 -9.89
N ASP A 41 7.21 3.76 -9.60
CA ASP A 41 8.37 4.57 -9.24
C ASP A 41 9.01 5.26 -10.44
N GLU A 42 9.25 4.53 -11.53
CA GLU A 42 9.82 5.09 -12.75
C GLU A 42 8.80 5.96 -13.52
N GLY A 43 7.50 5.75 -13.29
CA GLY A 43 6.41 6.38 -14.02
C GLY A 43 5.94 7.75 -13.53
N LYS A 44 6.33 8.19 -12.31
CA LYS A 44 5.72 9.37 -11.63
C LYS A 44 5.76 10.67 -12.44
N GLU A 45 6.84 10.87 -13.20
CA GLU A 45 7.05 12.11 -13.99
C GLU A 45 6.77 11.93 -15.50
N LEU A 46 6.55 10.69 -15.95
CA LEU A 46 6.50 10.32 -17.36
C LEU A 46 5.11 9.87 -17.81
N LEU A 47 4.34 9.27 -16.90
CA LEU A 47 3.06 8.66 -17.20
C LEU A 47 1.89 9.54 -16.71
N PRO A 48 0.74 9.50 -17.40
CA PRO A 48 -0.48 10.16 -16.95
C PRO A 48 -0.94 9.66 -15.58
N THR A 49 -1.56 10.54 -14.80
CA THR A 49 -2.08 10.22 -13.46
C THR A 49 -2.97 8.98 -13.46
N ILE A 50 -3.89 8.87 -14.43
CA ILE A 50 -4.80 7.72 -14.54
C ILE A 50 -4.07 6.38 -14.72
N PHE A 51 -2.91 6.37 -15.39
CA PHE A 51 -2.08 5.18 -15.54
C PHE A 51 -1.50 4.75 -14.20
N LEU A 52 -0.96 5.70 -13.45
CA LEU A 52 -0.40 5.45 -12.11
C LEU A 52 -1.48 5.01 -11.12
N THR A 53 -2.66 5.64 -11.17
CA THR A 53 -3.81 5.26 -10.36
C THR A 53 -4.25 3.82 -10.64
N LEU A 54 -4.39 3.44 -11.92
CA LEU A 54 -4.74 2.07 -12.29
C LEU A 54 -3.68 1.06 -11.85
N THR A 55 -2.40 1.39 -12.05
CA THR A 55 -1.27 0.54 -11.64
C THR A 55 -1.27 0.31 -10.12
N GLY A 56 -1.46 1.36 -9.31
CA GLY A 56 -1.53 1.23 -7.86
C GLY A 56 -2.77 0.48 -7.38
N THR A 57 -3.92 0.70 -8.02
CA THR A 57 -5.15 -0.02 -7.68
C THR A 57 -5.03 -1.51 -8.00
N LEU A 58 -4.40 -1.85 -9.13
CA LEU A 58 -4.08 -3.22 -9.51
C LEU A 58 -3.12 -3.87 -8.51
N GLN A 59 -2.08 -3.15 -8.09
CA GLN A 59 -1.13 -3.64 -7.08
C GLN A 59 -1.85 -4.01 -5.78
N SER A 60 -2.68 -3.11 -5.24
CA SER A 60 -3.45 -3.39 -4.03
C SER A 60 -4.44 -4.55 -4.19
N TYR A 61 -4.98 -4.77 -5.39
CA TYR A 61 -5.86 -5.91 -5.67
C TYR A 61 -5.08 -7.23 -5.63
N VAL A 62 -3.92 -7.28 -6.29
CA VAL A 62 -3.05 -8.46 -6.29
C VAL A 62 -2.53 -8.76 -4.87
N GLU A 63 -2.23 -7.73 -4.07
CA GLU A 63 -1.89 -7.90 -2.65
C GLU A 63 -3.02 -8.56 -1.84
N ARG A 64 -4.27 -8.14 -2.03
CA ARG A 64 -5.43 -8.78 -1.39
C ARG A 64 -5.65 -10.21 -1.86
N MET A 65 -5.37 -10.51 -3.14
CA MET A 65 -5.37 -11.89 -3.63
C MET A 65 -4.31 -12.75 -2.93
N SER A 66 -3.09 -12.23 -2.76
CA SER A 66 -2.00 -12.91 -2.02
C SER A 66 -2.36 -13.20 -0.56
N LEU A 67 -3.23 -12.38 0.03
CA LEU A 67 -3.74 -12.54 1.39
C LEU A 67 -4.94 -13.49 1.48
N GLY A 68 -5.46 -13.98 0.34
CA GLY A 68 -6.63 -14.84 0.26
C GLY A 68 -7.96 -14.13 0.48
N GLU A 69 -7.96 -12.79 0.49
CA GLU A 69 -9.16 -11.94 0.62
C GLU A 69 -9.94 -11.87 -0.69
N GLU A 70 -9.23 -11.92 -1.82
CA GLU A 70 -9.78 -11.91 -3.18
C GLU A 70 -9.38 -13.19 -3.92
N LYS A 71 -10.32 -13.80 -4.65
CA LYS A 71 -10.10 -15.08 -5.34
C LYS A 71 -10.24 -15.00 -6.84
N ASP A 72 -10.76 -13.89 -7.36
CA ASP A 72 -11.04 -13.72 -8.78
C ASP A 72 -9.84 -13.07 -9.50
N PRO A 73 -9.12 -13.77 -10.39
CA PRO A 73 -8.04 -13.17 -11.17
C PRO A 73 -8.55 -12.35 -12.37
N SER A 74 -9.85 -12.37 -12.67
CA SER A 74 -10.40 -11.74 -13.88
C SER A 74 -10.12 -10.23 -13.97
N PRO A 75 -10.31 -9.43 -12.89
CA PRO A 75 -10.00 -7.99 -12.89
C PRO A 75 -8.51 -7.69 -13.17
N VAL A 76 -7.60 -8.59 -12.79
CA VAL A 76 -6.16 -8.42 -13.01
C VAL A 76 -5.85 -8.43 -14.51
N LYS A 77 -6.43 -9.37 -15.25
CA LYS A 77 -6.22 -9.51 -16.70
C LYS A 77 -6.75 -8.29 -17.47
N GLU A 78 -7.91 -7.78 -17.07
CA GLU A 78 -8.49 -6.57 -17.67
C GLU A 78 -7.61 -5.33 -17.44
N ALA A 79 -7.12 -5.16 -16.21
CA ALA A 79 -6.25 -4.05 -15.85
C ALA A 79 -4.92 -4.07 -16.62
N ILE A 80 -4.30 -5.24 -16.76
CA ILE A 80 -3.06 -5.41 -17.53
C ILE A 80 -3.27 -5.06 -19.00
N SER A 81 -4.35 -5.55 -19.61
CA SER A 81 -4.69 -5.22 -21.00
C SER A 81 -4.92 -3.72 -21.20
N CYS A 82 -5.56 -3.06 -20.23
CA CYS A 82 -5.74 -1.61 -20.24
C CYS A 82 -4.40 -0.88 -20.16
N LEU A 83 -3.54 -1.22 -19.20
CA LEU A 83 -2.20 -0.64 -19.05
C LEU A 83 -1.35 -0.82 -20.31
N GLN A 84 -1.37 -2.00 -20.95
CA GLN A 84 -0.65 -2.24 -22.21
C GLN A 84 -1.17 -1.37 -23.34
N THR A 85 -2.49 -1.18 -23.42
CA THR A 85 -3.11 -0.33 -24.43
C THR A 85 -2.73 1.14 -24.23
N MET A 86 -2.75 1.60 -22.98
CA MET A 86 -2.35 2.96 -22.62
C MET A 86 -0.87 3.20 -22.90
N LEU A 87 0.02 2.27 -22.55
CA LEU A 87 1.45 2.40 -22.80
C LEU A 87 1.75 2.49 -24.29
N ARG A 88 1.12 1.65 -25.13
CA ARG A 88 1.24 1.73 -26.59
C ARG A 88 0.69 3.03 -27.18
N ALA A 89 -0.33 3.63 -26.55
CA ALA A 89 -0.85 4.92 -26.97
C ALA A 89 0.16 6.04 -26.64
N ILE A 90 0.77 6.00 -25.46
CA ILE A 90 1.82 6.94 -25.02
C ILE A 90 3.04 6.86 -25.95
N GLU A 91 3.50 5.67 -26.30
CA GLU A 91 4.62 5.47 -27.23
C GLU A 91 4.35 6.05 -28.62
N ARG A 92 3.08 6.04 -29.05
CA ARG A 92 2.65 6.56 -30.36
C ARG A 92 2.24 8.04 -30.33
N GLY A 93 2.12 8.63 -29.13
CA GLY A 93 1.60 9.99 -28.93
C GLY A 93 0.09 10.10 -29.19
N ASP A 94 -0.66 9.00 -29.04
CA ASP A 94 -2.10 8.94 -29.24
C ASP A 94 -2.88 9.35 -27.97
N GLU A 95 -4.14 9.73 -28.14
CA GLU A 95 -5.04 10.09 -27.04
C GLU A 95 -5.43 8.85 -26.20
N ILE A 96 -5.38 8.99 -24.88
CA ILE A 96 -5.66 7.91 -23.93
C ILE A 96 -7.14 7.95 -23.54
N LYS A 97 -7.81 6.79 -23.64
CA LYS A 97 -9.21 6.66 -23.23
C LYS A 97 -9.31 6.41 -21.72
N GLU A 98 -9.44 7.49 -20.95
CA GLU A 98 -9.46 7.43 -19.47
C GLU A 98 -10.68 6.68 -18.90
N ASN A 99 -11.82 6.72 -19.59
CA ASN A 99 -13.09 6.13 -19.13
C ASN A 99 -13.03 4.60 -18.93
N ASP A 100 -12.18 3.89 -19.67
CA ASP A 100 -12.03 2.44 -19.51
C ASP A 100 -11.13 2.11 -18.31
N ALA A 101 -10.10 2.92 -18.06
CA ALA A 101 -9.23 2.78 -16.90
C ALA A 101 -9.97 3.11 -15.58
N GLU A 102 -10.81 4.14 -15.57
CA GLU A 102 -11.62 4.53 -14.41
C GLU A 102 -12.58 3.41 -13.97
N LYS A 103 -13.24 2.75 -14.93
CA LYS A 103 -14.14 1.61 -14.65
C LYS A 103 -13.38 0.45 -14.02
N ILE A 104 -12.20 0.12 -14.53
CA ILE A 104 -11.38 -0.96 -13.99
C ILE A 104 -10.89 -0.60 -12.59
N CYS A 105 -10.49 0.65 -12.34
CA CYS A 105 -10.16 1.12 -10.98
C CYS A 105 -11.34 0.92 -10.00
N HIS A 106 -12.58 1.17 -10.43
CA HIS A 106 -13.76 0.93 -9.60
C HIS A 106 -13.99 -0.55 -9.27
N ILE A 107 -13.80 -1.44 -10.26
CA ILE A 107 -13.90 -2.90 -10.09
C ILE A 107 -12.83 -3.40 -9.11
N LEU A 108 -11.56 -3.02 -9.34
CA LEU A 108 -10.43 -3.38 -8.48
C LEU A 108 -10.53 -2.76 -7.07
N GLY A 109 -11.19 -1.61 -6.93
CA GLY A 109 -11.34 -0.90 -5.66
C GLY A 109 -12.44 -1.43 -4.74
N GLY A 110 -13.23 -2.43 -5.16
CA GLY A 110 -14.26 -3.06 -4.34
C GLY A 110 -15.58 -2.28 -4.22
N ASN A 111 -15.82 -1.27 -5.06
CA ASN A 111 -17.13 -0.63 -5.15
C ASN A 111 -18.00 -1.35 -6.19
N SER A 112 -18.55 -2.51 -5.82
CA SER A 112 -19.46 -3.25 -6.69
C SER A 112 -20.76 -2.47 -6.92
N GLU A 113 -21.00 -1.99 -8.13
CA GLU A 113 -22.33 -2.08 -8.74
C GLU A 113 -22.31 -3.28 -9.68
N HIS A 114 -23.04 -4.33 -9.28
CA HIS A 114 -23.35 -5.50 -10.07
C HIS A 114 -23.73 -5.14 -11.51
N THR A 115 -23.12 -5.79 -12.50
CA THR A 115 -23.89 -6.38 -13.60
C THR A 115 -23.18 -7.63 -14.12
N LEU A 116 -23.92 -8.75 -14.03
CA LEU A 116 -23.64 -10.02 -14.68
C LEU A 116 -23.87 -9.85 -16.18
N ASP A 117 -22.97 -10.38 -17.01
CA ASP A 117 -23.31 -11.14 -18.21
C ASP A 117 -22.06 -11.86 -18.77
N GLU A 118 -22.14 -13.19 -18.77
CA GLU A 118 -21.33 -14.12 -19.59
C GLU A 118 -21.83 -14.11 -21.06
N PRO A 119 -21.26 -14.92 -21.99
CA PRO A 119 -19.85 -15.24 -22.29
C PRO A 119 -19.57 -15.13 -23.82
N GLU A 120 -18.31 -15.15 -24.27
CA GLU A 120 -17.99 -15.61 -25.64
C GLU A 120 -16.67 -16.39 -25.70
N ASP A 121 -16.81 -17.65 -26.14
CA ASP A 121 -15.77 -18.59 -26.59
C ASP A 121 -14.79 -17.95 -27.59
N LYS A 122 -13.48 -18.20 -27.43
CA LYS A 122 -12.58 -18.58 -28.55
C LYS A 122 -11.43 -19.47 -28.09
N GLU A 123 -11.41 -20.68 -28.62
CA GLU A 123 -10.24 -21.56 -28.73
C GLU A 123 -9.03 -20.81 -29.31
N ILE A 124 -7.84 -20.99 -28.72
CA ILE A 124 -6.58 -21.03 -29.47
C ILE A 124 -5.74 -22.20 -28.97
N LYS A 125 -5.42 -23.08 -29.92
CA LYS A 125 -4.53 -24.24 -29.81
C LYS A 125 -3.07 -23.81 -29.85
N GLY A 126 -2.26 -24.50 -29.04
CA GLY A 126 -0.91 -24.93 -29.39
C GLY A 126 0.23 -23.96 -29.12
N ALA A 127 1.00 -24.25 -28.07
CA ALA A 127 2.45 -24.16 -28.09
C ALA A 127 3.01 -25.15 -27.06
N GLU A 128 3.60 -26.23 -27.58
CA GLU A 128 4.35 -27.22 -26.84
C GLU A 128 5.71 -26.64 -26.37
N ASP A 129 6.23 -27.24 -25.30
CA ASP A 129 7.61 -27.23 -24.82
C ASP A 129 8.18 -25.95 -24.19
N LEU A 130 7.90 -25.75 -22.90
CA LEU A 130 8.93 -25.35 -21.93
C LEU A 130 8.82 -26.22 -20.68
N LYS A 131 9.95 -26.81 -20.31
CA LYS A 131 10.07 -27.90 -19.34
C LYS A 131 9.60 -27.47 -17.95
N THR A 132 8.58 -28.15 -17.46
CA THR A 132 8.33 -28.38 -16.03
C THR A 132 9.57 -28.99 -15.40
N GLY A 133 10.15 -28.30 -14.42
CA GLY A 133 11.26 -28.82 -13.65
C GLY A 133 11.43 -28.08 -12.34
N SER A 134 10.59 -28.37 -11.36
CA SER A 134 10.94 -28.14 -9.96
C SER A 134 10.34 -29.25 -9.11
N ASN A 135 11.17 -30.26 -8.87
CA ASN A 135 11.09 -31.10 -7.68
C ASN A 135 11.27 -30.16 -6.46
N PRO A 136 10.61 -30.39 -5.31
CA PRO A 136 11.01 -29.72 -4.07
C PRO A 136 12.44 -30.16 -3.73
N GLU A 137 13.20 -29.31 -3.03
CA GLU A 137 14.54 -29.55 -2.45
C GLU A 137 15.72 -28.98 -3.25
N GLN A 138 16.35 -27.95 -2.64
CA GLN A 138 17.61 -27.22 -2.92
C GLN A 138 17.49 -25.88 -3.66
N LEU A 139 17.78 -24.79 -2.92
CA LEU A 139 18.03 -23.45 -3.43
C LEU A 139 19.24 -23.47 -4.38
N SER A 140 19.21 -22.69 -5.45
CA SER A 140 20.38 -22.56 -6.32
C SER A 140 21.49 -21.74 -5.65
N GLU A 141 22.75 -21.90 -6.08
CA GLU A 141 23.87 -21.08 -5.58
C GLU A 141 23.59 -19.57 -5.78
N GLU A 142 22.92 -19.21 -6.88
CA GLU A 142 22.51 -17.83 -7.18
C GLU A 142 21.44 -17.33 -6.20
N ASP A 143 20.45 -18.17 -5.85
CA ASP A 143 19.42 -17.81 -4.86
C ASP A 143 20.01 -17.60 -3.46
N ILE A 144 21.01 -18.41 -3.09
CA ILE A 144 21.71 -18.30 -1.81
C ILE A 144 22.50 -17.00 -1.73
N GLU A 145 23.22 -16.62 -2.80
CA GLU A 145 23.96 -15.35 -2.86
C GLU A 145 23.01 -14.15 -2.71
N LEU A 146 21.88 -14.15 -3.42
CA LEU A 146 20.85 -13.11 -3.30
C LEU A 146 20.24 -13.03 -1.89
N LEU A 147 19.98 -14.18 -1.25
CA LEU A 147 19.49 -14.22 0.13
C LEU A 147 20.53 -13.69 1.12
N GLN A 148 21.81 -14.00 0.93
CA GLN A 148 22.90 -13.50 1.78
C GLN A 148 23.05 -11.99 1.70
N ASP A 149 23.03 -11.43 0.48
CA ASP A 149 23.08 -9.99 0.26
C ASP A 149 21.88 -9.29 0.93
N PHE A 150 20.67 -9.83 0.71
CA PHE A 150 19.46 -9.31 1.34
C PHE A 150 19.54 -9.35 2.86
N VAL A 151 19.95 -10.48 3.45
CA VAL A 151 20.06 -10.62 4.92
C VAL A 151 21.04 -9.60 5.48
N SER A 152 22.21 -9.45 4.86
CA SER A 152 23.21 -8.48 5.32
C SER A 152 22.71 -7.04 5.24
N GLU A 153 22.08 -6.65 4.13
CA GLU A 153 21.57 -5.29 3.93
C GLU A 153 20.37 -4.98 4.83
N ALA A 154 19.47 -5.94 5.00
CA ALA A 154 18.28 -5.78 5.83
C ALA A 154 18.66 -5.63 7.31
N LEU A 155 19.60 -6.41 7.83
CA LEU A 155 20.04 -6.30 9.23
C LEU A 155 20.74 -4.96 9.54
N ASP A 156 21.54 -4.44 8.60
CA ASP A 156 22.16 -3.12 8.73
C ASP A 156 21.12 -2.00 8.69
N SER A 157 20.14 -2.13 7.78
CA SER A 157 19.03 -1.19 7.66
C SER A 157 18.15 -1.17 8.92
N LEU A 158 17.84 -2.33 9.50
CA LEU A 158 17.09 -2.44 10.76
C LEU A 158 17.85 -1.80 11.93
N SER A 159 19.18 -2.00 12.00
CA SER A 159 20.03 -1.36 13.02
C SER A 159 20.03 0.17 12.87
N THR A 160 19.98 0.68 11.64
CA THR A 160 19.87 2.11 11.37
C THR A 160 18.53 2.68 11.84
N ILE A 161 17.43 1.93 11.66
CA ILE A 161 16.09 2.33 12.14
C ILE A 161 16.08 2.53 13.66
N GLU A 162 16.69 1.61 14.42
CA GLU A 162 16.76 1.71 15.89
C GLU A 162 17.41 3.03 16.34
N VAL A 163 18.50 3.43 15.67
CA VAL A 163 19.17 4.71 15.96
C VAL A 163 18.27 5.90 15.63
N CYS A 164 17.62 5.88 14.46
CA CYS A 164 16.71 6.95 14.06
C CYS A 164 15.49 7.08 14.99
N LEU A 165 14.99 5.97 15.56
CA LEU A 165 13.87 6.00 16.49
C LEU A 165 14.22 6.73 17.80
N VAL A 166 15.45 6.61 18.30
CA VAL A 166 15.91 7.36 19.48
C VAL A 166 15.92 8.87 19.21
N ASP A 167 16.35 9.29 18.02
CA ASP A 167 16.31 10.70 17.62
C ASP A 167 14.86 11.19 17.43
N LEU A 168 13.97 10.31 16.97
CA LEU A 168 12.56 10.58 16.75
C LEU A 168 11.78 10.75 18.07
N GLU A 169 12.14 10.04 19.14
CA GLU A 169 11.54 10.25 20.47
C GLU A 169 11.70 11.70 20.95
N HIS A 170 12.82 12.33 20.60
CA HIS A 170 13.09 13.72 20.95
C HIS A 170 12.41 14.71 19.98
N ASN A 171 12.18 14.29 18.73
CA ASN A 171 11.62 15.13 17.65
C ASN A 171 10.55 14.38 16.84
N PRO A 172 9.36 14.10 17.41
CA PRO A 172 8.36 13.18 16.82
C PRO A 172 7.67 13.70 15.56
N ASP A 173 7.86 14.98 15.24
CA ASP A 173 7.26 15.64 14.07
C ASP A 173 8.32 15.92 12.97
N ASP A 174 9.55 15.38 13.11
CA ASP A 174 10.63 15.56 12.13
C ASP A 174 10.48 14.62 10.92
N ALA A 175 10.05 15.20 9.80
CA ALA A 175 9.80 14.47 8.57
C ALA A 175 11.05 13.80 7.97
N GLU A 176 12.26 14.32 8.19
CA GLU A 176 13.48 13.72 7.65
C GLU A 176 13.83 12.43 8.41
N ILE A 177 13.64 12.42 9.73
CA ILE A 177 13.85 11.22 10.56
C ILE A 177 12.81 10.15 10.20
N ILE A 178 11.54 10.53 10.05
CA ILE A 178 10.47 9.61 9.62
C ILE A 178 10.78 9.02 8.24
N ASN A 179 11.25 9.83 7.28
CA ASN A 179 11.66 9.34 5.96
C ASN A 179 12.86 8.38 6.03
N SER A 180 13.79 8.63 6.94
CA SER A 180 14.98 7.79 7.15
C SER A 180 14.62 6.42 7.73
N ILE A 181 13.51 6.33 8.47
CA ILE A 181 12.96 5.06 8.97
C ILE A 181 12.08 4.36 7.91
N PHE A 182 11.27 5.13 7.19
CA PHE A 182 10.37 4.63 6.14
C PHE A 182 11.12 3.89 5.01
N ARG A 183 12.24 4.45 4.52
CA ARG A 183 12.98 3.91 3.37
C ARG A 183 13.47 2.46 3.60
N PRO A 184 14.14 2.13 4.72
CA PRO A 184 14.46 0.75 5.09
C PRO A 184 13.28 -0.23 4.99
N PHE A 185 12.12 0.09 5.57
CA PHE A 185 10.95 -0.78 5.50
C PHE A 185 10.47 -0.98 4.06
N HIS A 186 10.45 0.08 3.26
CA HIS A 186 10.07 0.02 1.85
C HIS A 186 11.02 -0.87 1.03
N THR A 187 12.33 -0.74 1.25
CA THR A 187 13.33 -1.61 0.61
C THR A 187 13.16 -3.05 1.04
N ILE A 188 13.04 -3.31 2.35
CA ILE A 188 12.86 -4.67 2.89
C ILE A 188 11.57 -5.30 2.32
N LYS A 189 10.46 -4.55 2.22
CA LYS A 189 9.24 -5.01 1.56
C LYS A 189 9.51 -5.42 0.10
N GLY A 190 10.15 -4.55 -0.69
CA GLY A 190 10.42 -4.82 -2.10
C GLY A 190 11.28 -6.06 -2.32
N VAL A 191 12.40 -6.17 -1.61
CA VAL A 191 13.34 -7.29 -1.78
C VAL A 191 12.75 -8.60 -1.22
N SER A 192 12.07 -8.58 -0.07
CA SER A 192 11.40 -9.77 0.48
C SER A 192 10.28 -10.30 -0.42
N GLY A 193 9.57 -9.41 -1.14
CA GLY A 193 8.58 -9.81 -2.15
C GLY A 193 9.22 -10.54 -3.34
N PHE A 194 10.42 -10.08 -3.77
CA PHE A 194 11.18 -10.72 -4.84
C PHE A 194 11.71 -12.10 -4.44
N LEU A 195 12.18 -12.23 -3.19
CA LEU A 195 12.73 -13.47 -2.63
C LEU A 195 11.65 -14.43 -2.08
N ASN A 196 10.37 -14.10 -2.26
CA ASN A 196 9.23 -14.88 -1.76
C ASN A 196 9.26 -15.14 -0.24
N LEU A 197 9.75 -14.17 0.53
CA LEU A 197 9.79 -14.16 2.00
C LEU A 197 8.51 -13.50 2.52
N GLN A 198 7.45 -14.30 2.64
CA GLN A 198 6.08 -13.83 2.82
C GLN A 198 5.81 -13.21 4.19
N LYS A 199 6.37 -13.77 5.27
CA LYS A 199 6.18 -13.22 6.62
C LYS A 199 6.90 -11.89 6.77
N ILE A 200 8.14 -11.81 6.27
CA ILE A 200 8.95 -10.59 6.23
C ILE A 200 8.23 -9.52 5.41
N ASN A 201 7.77 -9.87 4.21
CA ASN A 201 7.07 -8.93 3.32
C ASN A 201 5.82 -8.35 3.97
N LYS A 202 4.97 -9.19 4.59
CA LYS A 202 3.74 -8.75 5.25
C LYS A 202 4.00 -7.80 6.41
N LEU A 203 4.96 -8.13 7.27
CA LEU A 203 5.31 -7.29 8.42
C LEU A 203 5.95 -5.97 7.97
N ALA A 204 6.86 -6.01 7.00
CA ALA A 204 7.47 -4.80 6.43
C ALA A 204 6.43 -3.88 5.78
N HIS A 205 5.48 -4.45 5.02
CA HIS A 205 4.40 -3.69 4.40
C HIS A 205 3.48 -3.03 5.44
N CYS A 206 3.04 -3.77 6.47
CA CYS A 206 2.18 -3.18 7.51
C CYS A 206 2.90 -2.04 8.26
N SER A 207 4.20 -2.22 8.54
CA SER A 207 5.04 -1.19 9.17
C SER A 207 5.23 0.04 8.27
N GLU A 208 5.45 -0.18 6.97
CA GLU A 208 5.52 0.89 5.97
C GLU A 208 4.22 1.69 5.92
N ASN A 209 3.07 1.04 5.93
CA ASN A 209 1.77 1.72 5.91
C ASN A 209 1.54 2.60 7.15
N LEU A 210 1.97 2.13 8.33
CA LEU A 210 1.94 2.93 9.55
C LEU A 210 2.82 4.18 9.43
N LEU A 211 4.04 4.02 8.91
CA LEU A 211 4.99 5.10 8.70
C LEU A 211 4.55 6.07 7.59
N ASP A 212 3.87 5.60 6.56
CA ASP A 212 3.30 6.46 5.51
C ASP A 212 2.21 7.37 6.08
N LYS A 213 1.37 6.84 6.97
CA LYS A 213 0.40 7.65 7.73
C LYS A 213 1.08 8.64 8.65
N ALA A 214 2.19 8.26 9.29
CA ALA A 214 2.98 9.19 10.08
C ALA A 214 3.57 10.32 9.22
N ARG A 215 4.14 9.97 8.06
CA ARG A 215 4.76 10.88 7.10
C ARG A 215 3.78 11.88 6.50
N SER A 216 2.56 11.45 6.19
CA SER A 216 1.48 12.31 5.69
C SER A 216 0.85 13.19 6.78
N GLY A 217 1.22 12.99 8.05
CA GLY A 217 0.66 13.69 9.21
C GLY A 217 -0.72 13.15 9.64
N GLU A 218 -1.14 12.01 9.09
CA GLU A 218 -2.38 11.29 9.44
C GLU A 218 -2.24 10.44 10.73
N ILE A 219 -1.02 10.23 11.20
CA ILE A 219 -0.72 9.67 12.51
C ILE A 219 0.41 10.51 13.11
N ARG A 220 0.35 10.77 14.42
CA ARG A 220 1.49 11.36 15.13
C ARG A 220 2.23 10.23 15.82
N ILE A 221 3.55 10.26 15.73
CA ILE A 221 4.40 9.32 16.43
C ILE A 221 4.39 9.70 17.92
N ASP A 222 3.87 8.79 18.72
CA ASP A 222 3.89 8.81 20.18
C ASP A 222 4.49 7.48 20.67
N ASP A 223 4.66 7.35 21.99
CA ASP A 223 5.29 6.18 22.61
C ASP A 223 4.67 4.86 22.11
N HIS A 224 3.36 4.83 21.89
CA HIS A 224 2.68 3.63 21.38
C HIS A 224 3.06 3.30 19.94
N ILE A 225 3.15 4.30 19.07
CA ILE A 225 3.61 4.10 17.68
C ILE A 225 5.09 3.71 17.64
N THR A 226 5.92 4.33 18.47
CA THR A 226 7.34 3.98 18.62
C THR A 226 7.50 2.53 19.04
N ASP A 227 6.75 2.08 20.06
CA ASP A 227 6.76 0.68 20.51
C ASP A 227 6.37 -0.28 19.38
N LEU A 228 5.33 0.03 18.60
CA LEU A 228 4.93 -0.81 17.45
C LEU A 228 6.02 -0.90 16.38
N ILE A 229 6.75 0.19 16.11
CA ILE A 229 7.86 0.17 15.14
C ILE A 229 9.02 -0.65 15.69
N LEU A 230 9.39 -0.50 16.97
CA LEU A 230 10.45 -1.29 17.61
C LEU A 230 10.12 -2.78 17.62
N GLU A 231 8.89 -3.15 18.00
CA GLU A 231 8.42 -4.54 17.95
C GLU A 231 8.48 -5.11 16.51
N SER A 232 8.23 -4.28 15.50
CA SER A 232 8.33 -4.67 14.09
C SER A 232 9.78 -4.89 13.65
N VAL A 233 10.70 -4.03 14.10
CA VAL A 233 12.14 -4.20 13.87
C VAL A 233 12.62 -5.50 14.52
N ASP A 234 12.25 -5.77 15.76
CA ASP A 234 12.62 -6.99 16.49
C ASP A 234 12.12 -8.25 15.79
N GLN A 235 10.85 -8.28 15.37
CA GLN A 235 10.29 -9.45 14.67
C GLN A 235 10.87 -9.63 13.27
N LEU A 236 11.10 -8.55 12.51
CA LEU A 236 11.78 -8.62 11.21
C LEU A 236 13.19 -9.17 11.37
N LYS A 237 13.93 -8.71 12.38
CA LYS A 237 15.27 -9.18 12.68
C LYS A 237 15.28 -10.68 12.97
N GLN A 238 14.37 -11.17 13.82
CA GLN A 238 14.24 -12.61 14.11
C GLN A 238 13.91 -13.42 12.86
N LEU A 239 13.01 -12.94 12.00
CA LEU A 239 12.68 -13.61 10.74
C LEU A 239 13.89 -13.66 9.79
N ILE A 240 14.62 -12.56 9.64
CA ILE A 240 15.79 -12.47 8.76
C ILE A 240 16.94 -13.35 9.27
N GLU A 241 17.19 -13.37 10.59
CA GLU A 241 18.14 -14.29 11.22
C GLU A 241 17.72 -15.76 11.01
N THR A 242 16.41 -16.05 11.06
CA THR A 242 15.89 -17.39 10.76
C THR A 242 16.13 -17.80 9.31
N VAL A 243 15.97 -16.85 8.36
CA VAL A 243 16.34 -17.07 6.95
C VAL A 243 17.81 -17.41 6.84
N GLN A 244 18.68 -16.67 7.55
CA GLN A 244 20.12 -16.92 7.58
C GLN A 244 20.45 -18.33 8.07
N ASP A 245 19.85 -18.77 9.16
CA ASP A 245 20.11 -20.09 9.75
C ASP A 245 19.58 -21.24 8.87
N ASN A 246 18.52 -20.99 8.09
CA ASN A 246 17.85 -22.02 7.30
C ASN A 246 18.30 -22.10 5.83
N MET A 247 19.15 -21.19 5.35
CA MET A 247 19.66 -21.22 3.96
C MET A 247 20.34 -22.57 3.63
N ASP A 248 21.06 -23.14 4.60
CA ASP A 248 21.83 -24.38 4.43
C ASP A 248 21.05 -25.66 4.79
N THR A 249 19.91 -25.53 5.48
CA THR A 249 19.20 -26.68 6.08
C THR A 249 18.06 -27.21 5.21
N GLY A 250 17.60 -26.42 4.23
CA GLY A 250 16.46 -26.77 3.36
C GLY A 250 15.10 -26.79 4.07
N GLY A 251 15.03 -26.28 5.30
CA GLY A 251 13.77 -26.06 6.03
C GLY A 251 13.02 -24.82 5.52
N PRO A 252 11.82 -24.53 6.07
CA PRO A 252 11.12 -23.28 5.78
C PRO A 252 12.00 -22.08 6.14
N LEU A 253 12.34 -21.25 5.15
CA LEU A 253 13.27 -20.13 5.32
C LEU A 253 12.90 -19.22 6.50
N GLU A 254 11.62 -18.87 6.63
CA GLU A 254 11.13 -17.93 7.66
C GLU A 254 10.71 -18.61 8.98
N GLY A 255 10.89 -19.93 9.09
CA GLY A 255 10.50 -20.72 10.27
C GLY A 255 9.01 -20.57 10.64
N ASP A 256 8.70 -20.81 11.92
CA ASP A 256 7.33 -20.76 12.47
C ASP A 256 7.07 -19.53 13.36
N ILE A 257 7.76 -18.42 13.09
CA ILE A 257 7.53 -17.16 13.80
C ILE A 257 6.14 -16.64 13.44
N ASP A 258 5.33 -16.30 14.45
CA ASP A 258 3.99 -15.73 14.31
C ASP A 258 4.04 -14.21 14.52
N CYS A 259 3.72 -13.48 13.46
CA CYS A 259 3.63 -12.01 13.46
C CYS A 259 2.18 -11.50 13.51
N GLY A 260 1.19 -12.40 13.61
CA GLY A 260 -0.22 -12.08 13.43
C GLY A 260 -0.75 -11.04 14.43
N ASP A 261 -0.38 -11.16 15.71
CA ASP A 261 -0.82 -10.20 16.75
C ASP A 261 -0.27 -8.79 16.50
N LEU A 262 1.01 -8.68 16.17
CA LEU A 262 1.64 -7.39 15.88
C LEU A 262 1.05 -6.75 14.62
N ILE A 263 0.91 -7.54 13.55
CA ILE A 263 0.28 -7.09 12.29
C ILE A 263 -1.14 -6.57 12.57
N HIS A 264 -1.94 -7.31 13.35
CA HIS A 264 -3.29 -6.88 13.70
C HIS A 264 -3.30 -5.56 14.48
N ARG A 265 -2.43 -5.41 15.49
CA ARG A 265 -2.31 -4.16 16.28
C ARG A 265 -1.92 -2.95 15.40
N ILE A 266 -1.01 -3.14 14.46
CA ILE A 266 -0.60 -2.10 13.50
C ILE A 266 -1.78 -1.73 12.59
N GLN A 267 -2.45 -2.73 12.00
CA GLN A 267 -3.58 -2.51 11.11
C GLN A 267 -4.76 -1.82 11.81
N GLU A 268 -5.08 -2.19 13.05
CA GLU A 268 -6.11 -1.53 13.86
C GLU A 268 -5.76 -0.05 14.08
N THR A 269 -4.49 0.24 14.36
CA THR A 269 -4.00 1.61 14.55
C THR A 269 -4.19 2.46 13.29
N VAL A 270 -3.83 1.91 12.12
CA VAL A 270 -4.03 2.55 10.82
C VAL A 270 -5.52 2.73 10.50
N ALA A 271 -6.34 1.71 10.75
CA ALA A 271 -7.77 1.75 10.50
C ALA A 271 -8.48 2.82 11.34
N ARG A 272 -8.14 2.93 12.63
CA ARG A 272 -8.68 3.96 13.53
C ARG A 272 -8.32 5.38 13.07
N SER A 273 -7.13 5.57 12.51
CA SER A 273 -6.77 6.85 11.88
C SER A 273 -7.70 7.17 10.71
N ASN A 274 -7.88 6.24 9.78
CA ASN A 274 -8.76 6.42 8.61
C ASN A 274 -10.23 6.71 8.98
N GLU A 275 -10.75 6.13 10.08
CA GLU A 275 -12.10 6.41 10.55
C GLU A 275 -12.25 7.84 11.09
N ILE A 276 -11.24 8.35 11.81
CA ILE A 276 -11.27 9.71 12.34
C ILE A 276 -11.10 10.73 11.20
N ALA A 277 -10.29 10.39 10.18
CA ALA A 277 -10.11 11.16 8.95
C ALA A 277 -11.44 11.50 8.26
N LYS A 278 -12.31 10.49 8.15
CA LYS A 278 -13.55 10.56 7.38
C LYS A 278 -14.67 11.28 8.14
N LYS A 279 -14.51 11.55 9.44
CA LYS A 279 -15.56 12.22 10.22
C LYS A 279 -15.69 13.69 9.82
N PRO A 280 -16.90 14.16 9.49
CA PRO A 280 -17.15 15.58 9.28
C PRO A 280 -16.75 16.40 10.51
N LEU A 281 -16.22 17.62 10.28
CA LEU A 281 -15.79 18.53 11.35
C LEU A 281 -16.88 18.76 12.40
N GLY A 282 -18.15 18.82 11.98
CA GLY A 282 -19.30 18.96 12.87
C GLY A 282 -19.45 17.78 13.83
N GLU A 283 -19.24 16.55 13.37
CA GLU A 283 -19.32 15.35 14.22
C GLU A 283 -18.18 15.30 15.23
N ILE A 284 -16.97 15.72 14.84
CA ILE A 284 -15.82 15.82 15.75
C ILE A 284 -16.10 16.84 16.86
N LEU A 285 -16.66 17.99 16.50
CA LEU A 285 -17.01 19.03 17.47
C LEU A 285 -18.13 18.58 18.43
N VAL A 286 -19.10 17.80 17.95
CA VAL A 286 -20.17 17.23 18.80
C VAL A 286 -19.60 16.18 19.75
N ALA A 287 -18.76 15.27 19.25
CA ALA A 287 -18.12 14.24 20.06
C ALA A 287 -17.23 14.84 21.17
N ASP A 288 -16.55 15.96 20.89
CA ASP A 288 -15.75 16.70 21.87
C ASP A 288 -16.60 17.55 22.84
N GLY A 289 -17.94 17.57 22.69
CA GLY A 289 -18.85 18.38 23.50
C GLY A 289 -18.70 19.89 23.28
N ALA A 290 -18.07 20.30 22.18
CA ALA A 290 -17.80 21.70 21.86
C ALA A 290 -18.99 22.42 21.21
N VAL A 291 -19.94 21.65 20.66
CA VAL A 291 -21.16 22.10 20.00
C VAL A 291 -22.23 21.01 20.12
N SER A 292 -23.51 21.36 20.14
CA SER A 292 -24.62 20.39 20.07
C SER A 292 -24.89 19.93 18.64
N LYS A 293 -25.57 18.79 18.48
CA LYS A 293 -25.95 18.28 17.15
C LYS A 293 -26.91 19.23 16.45
N GLU A 294 -27.83 19.82 17.20
CA GLU A 294 -28.81 20.80 16.72
C GLU A 294 -28.13 22.07 16.17
N GLU A 295 -27.06 22.55 16.81
CA GLU A 295 -26.29 23.71 16.35
C GLU A 295 -25.50 23.39 15.06
N VAL A 296 -24.98 22.17 14.93
CA VAL A 296 -24.32 21.71 13.70
C VAL A 296 -25.32 21.61 12.55
N ASP A 297 -26.51 21.05 12.78
CA ASP A 297 -27.57 20.95 11.77
C ASP A 297 -28.01 22.34 11.28
N GLN A 298 -28.18 23.30 12.21
CA GLN A 298 -28.47 24.70 11.87
C GLN A 298 -27.34 25.39 11.11
N ALA A 299 -26.08 25.02 11.35
CA ALA A 299 -24.93 25.55 10.61
C ALA A 299 -24.85 24.94 9.20
N LEU A 300 -25.14 23.65 9.05
CA LEU A 300 -25.21 22.97 7.75
C LEU A 300 -26.35 23.52 6.87
N GLU A 301 -27.51 23.82 7.45
CA GLU A 301 -28.62 24.39 6.71
C GLU A 301 -28.31 25.83 6.22
N GLU A 302 -27.55 26.59 6.99
CA GLU A 302 -27.07 27.90 6.56
C GLU A 302 -25.94 27.81 5.53
N GLN A 303 -25.03 26.84 5.67
CA GLN A 303 -24.03 26.53 4.66
C GLN A 303 -24.66 26.16 3.31
N ARG A 304 -25.78 25.42 3.30
CA ARG A 304 -26.53 25.13 2.06
C ARG A 304 -27.05 26.40 1.36
N ARG A 305 -27.30 27.47 2.11
CA ARG A 305 -27.70 28.79 1.58
C ARG A 305 -26.51 29.66 1.16
N LYS A 306 -25.31 29.37 1.69
CA LYS A 306 -24.05 30.09 1.47
C LYS A 306 -22.90 29.08 1.28
N PRO A 307 -22.85 28.38 0.13
CA PRO A 307 -21.92 27.27 -0.10
C PRO A 307 -20.44 27.69 -0.06
N GLU A 308 -20.14 28.98 -0.20
CA GLU A 308 -18.80 29.55 -0.05
C GLU A 308 -18.25 29.47 1.39
N LYS A 309 -19.11 29.36 2.41
CA LYS A 309 -18.69 29.27 3.81
C LYS A 309 -18.46 27.83 4.24
N LYS A 310 -17.43 27.59 5.05
CA LYS A 310 -17.21 26.28 5.68
C LYS A 310 -18.07 26.15 6.94
N VAL A 311 -18.49 24.93 7.29
CA VAL A 311 -19.36 24.71 8.46
C VAL A 311 -18.75 25.25 9.76
N GLY A 312 -17.41 25.15 9.91
CA GLY A 312 -16.69 25.70 11.06
C GLY A 312 -16.74 27.24 11.14
N GLU A 313 -16.75 27.93 10.00
CA GLU A 313 -16.88 29.39 9.94
C GLU A 313 -18.30 29.83 10.32
N VAL A 314 -19.31 29.12 9.82
CA VAL A 314 -20.71 29.37 10.18
C VAL A 314 -20.93 29.17 11.69
N LEU A 315 -20.36 28.12 12.27
CA LEU A 315 -20.43 27.86 13.70
C LEU A 315 -19.76 28.96 14.55
N LEU A 316 -18.64 29.53 14.08
CA LEU A 316 -17.96 30.64 14.74
C LEU A 316 -18.76 31.94 14.66
N GLU A 317 -19.33 32.26 13.50
CA GLU A 317 -20.18 33.45 13.30
C GLU A 317 -21.44 33.42 14.18
N LYS A 318 -22.01 32.23 14.39
CA LYS A 318 -23.16 32.02 15.29
C LYS A 318 -22.79 32.03 16.78
N GLY A 319 -21.49 32.01 17.12
CA GLY A 319 -21.03 31.89 18.50
C GLY A 319 -21.31 30.52 19.14
N ALA A 320 -21.68 29.52 18.33
CA ALA A 320 -21.99 28.16 18.78
C ALA A 320 -20.75 27.37 19.20
N VAL A 321 -19.57 27.79 18.72
CA VAL A 321 -18.28 27.13 19.03
C VAL A 321 -17.18 28.17 19.25
N LYS A 322 -16.19 27.83 20.08
CA LYS A 322 -15.01 28.69 20.29
C LYS A 322 -13.93 28.44 19.23
N PRO A 323 -13.15 29.47 18.82
CA PRO A 323 -12.04 29.32 17.87
C PRO A 323 -11.04 28.22 18.24
N ARG A 324 -10.75 28.06 19.55
CA ARG A 324 -9.83 27.01 20.03
C ARG A 324 -10.38 25.60 19.82
N ALA A 325 -11.69 25.41 19.94
CA ALA A 325 -12.32 24.11 19.73
C ALA A 325 -12.37 23.75 18.24
N VAL A 326 -12.69 24.72 17.36
CA VAL A 326 -12.60 24.53 15.90
C VAL A 326 -11.17 24.22 15.48
N ALA A 327 -10.18 24.95 16.00
CA ALA A 327 -8.77 24.65 15.71
C ALA A 327 -8.36 23.26 16.21
N SER A 328 -8.84 22.83 17.37
CA SER A 328 -8.59 21.48 17.90
C SER A 328 -9.26 20.40 17.06
N ALA A 329 -10.51 20.60 16.65
CA ALA A 329 -11.26 19.65 15.81
C ALA A 329 -10.69 19.58 14.39
N LEU A 330 -10.30 20.71 13.80
CA LEU A 330 -9.57 20.75 12.53
C LEU A 330 -8.20 20.08 12.67
N ARG A 331 -7.50 20.27 13.78
CA ARG A 331 -6.26 19.54 14.06
C ARG A 331 -6.52 18.05 14.15
N LYS A 332 -7.57 17.57 14.81
CA LYS A 332 -7.92 16.14 14.81
C LYS A 332 -8.28 15.66 13.41
N GLN A 333 -9.14 16.37 12.70
CA GLN A 333 -9.55 16.01 11.34
C GLN A 333 -8.35 15.95 10.38
N LYS A 334 -7.41 16.88 10.50
CA LYS A 334 -6.19 16.96 9.68
C LYS A 334 -5.06 16.06 10.18
N LYS A 335 -5.03 15.77 11.49
CA LYS A 335 -4.14 14.79 12.14
C LYS A 335 -4.52 13.37 11.76
N TYR A 336 -5.71 13.14 11.23
CA TYR A 336 -6.18 11.81 10.83
C TYR A 336 -6.56 11.72 9.35
N GLY A 337 -6.86 12.84 8.67
CA GLY A 337 -7.12 12.90 7.24
C GLY A 337 -6.16 13.87 6.54
N GLY A 338 -5.35 13.32 5.63
CA GLY A 338 -4.51 14.07 4.72
C GLY A 338 -5.31 15.19 4.05
N GLY A 339 -4.69 16.37 3.96
CA GLY A 339 -5.35 17.62 3.60
C GLY A 339 -6.16 17.53 2.30
N GLN A 340 -7.40 18.02 2.36
CA GLN A 340 -8.12 18.56 1.21
C GLN A 340 -8.32 20.06 1.41
#